data_AF-A0A7G8DLJ7-F1
#
_entry.id   AF-A0A7G8DLJ7-F1
#
_cell.length_a   1.000
_cell.length_b   1.000
_cell.length_c   1.000
_cell.angle_alpha   90.00
_cell.angle_beta   90.00
_cell.angle_gamma   90.00
#
_symmetry.space_group_name_H-M   'P 1'
#
loop_
_entity.id
_entity.type
_entity.pdbx_description
1 polymer ?
#
loop_
_entity_poly.entity_id
_entity_poly.type
_entity_poly.pdbx_seq_one_letter_code
_entity_poly.pdbx_strand_id
1 'polypeptide(L)'
;MKIDGSIRKPSFTCIDAEHQKASGQDMRRGDIVRKILIPYFACAGAPAVTTPLPLVCDLTSEESSSVKIRLTERTTGSLKGELLQNNQVLGVFHSGKPKQGKDPWWSFQQGTQSSKGISIFFKDTELWNPYRRSPRPQDSNRVLFAGLAPALWNWTTAQQRSVFKNNSDLLKAAGGIWSISSQCVGGRTVDG
;
A
#
# COMPACT_ATOMS: atom_id res chain seq x y z
N MET A 1 -20.85 12.97 30.79
CA MET A 1 -21.69 12.52 29.67
C MET A 1 -21.00 11.30 29.06
N LYS A 2 -21.46 10.09 29.42
CA LYS A 2 -20.90 8.80 28.97
C LYS A 2 -21.62 8.41 27.68
N ILE A 3 -20.88 8.16 26.60
CA ILE A 3 -21.43 7.57 25.38
C ILE A 3 -20.90 6.13 25.34
N ASP A 4 -21.78 5.20 25.65
CA ASP A 4 -21.57 3.75 25.58
C ASP A 4 -22.06 3.27 24.20
N GLY A 5 -21.13 2.84 23.35
CA GLY A 5 -21.38 2.44 21.97
C GLY A 5 -21.23 0.94 21.79
N SER A 6 -22.26 0.20 22.17
CA SER A 6 -22.37 -1.26 21.99
C SER A 6 -22.42 -1.61 20.49
N ILE A 7 -21.34 -2.23 19.98
CA ILE A 7 -21.27 -2.78 18.61
C ILE A 7 -22.07 -4.08 18.58
N ARG A 8 -23.24 -4.07 17.94
CA ARG A 8 -24.01 -5.28 17.64
C ARG A 8 -23.25 -6.15 16.65
N LYS A 9 -22.84 -7.35 17.08
CA LYS A 9 -22.42 -8.43 16.19
C LYS A 9 -23.62 -8.89 15.36
N PRO A 10 -23.50 -9.10 14.04
CA PRO A 10 -24.53 -9.85 13.31
C PRO A 10 -24.41 -11.33 13.69
N SER A 11 -25.48 -11.86 14.30
CA SER A 11 -25.68 -13.29 14.53
C SER A 11 -25.93 -13.97 13.20
N PHE A 12 -25.04 -14.89 12.83
CA PHE A 12 -25.28 -15.84 11.75
C PHE A 12 -25.80 -17.13 12.39
N THR A 13 -27.09 -17.42 12.21
CA THR A 13 -27.66 -18.73 12.51
C THR A 13 -27.89 -19.46 11.19
N CYS A 14 -26.96 -20.33 10.83
CA CYS A 14 -27.26 -21.44 9.93
C CYS A 14 -27.99 -22.49 10.78
N ILE A 15 -29.26 -22.77 10.45
CA ILE A 15 -30.01 -23.86 11.06
C ILE A 15 -29.55 -25.16 10.38
N ASP A 16 -28.98 -26.07 11.16
CA ASP A 16 -28.69 -27.44 10.73
C ASP A 16 -30.01 -28.17 10.45
N ALA A 17 -30.16 -28.74 9.25
CA ALA A 17 -31.25 -29.66 8.93
C ALA A 17 -30.71 -31.09 9.00
N GLU A 18 -31.22 -31.82 9.99
CA GLU A 18 -30.98 -33.25 10.24
C GLU A 18 -31.16 -34.12 8.99
N HIS A 19 -30.26 -35.11 8.87
CA HIS A 19 -30.31 -36.17 7.88
C HIS A 19 -31.18 -37.34 8.41
N GLN A 20 -32.44 -37.46 7.98
CA GLN A 20 -33.28 -38.63 8.27
C GLN A 20 -33.28 -39.64 7.10
N LYS A 21 -32.49 -40.70 7.31
CA LYS A 21 -32.68 -42.13 6.99
C LYS A 21 -33.77 -42.51 5.97
N ALA A 22 -33.35 -42.98 4.78
CA ALA A 22 -34.20 -43.76 3.88
C ALA A 22 -34.13 -45.27 4.24
N SER A 23 -35.25 -45.83 4.69
CA SER A 23 -35.52 -47.27 4.77
C SER A 23 -36.53 -47.60 3.66
N GLY A 24 -36.31 -48.72 2.97
CA GLY A 24 -36.95 -49.03 1.69
C GLY A 24 -38.44 -49.34 1.76
N GLN A 25 -39.09 -49.28 0.59
CA GLN A 25 -40.05 -50.27 0.13
C GLN A 25 -40.49 -49.98 -1.32
N ASP A 26 -40.38 -51.05 -2.12
CA ASP A 26 -41.32 -51.57 -3.11
C ASP A 26 -42.02 -50.61 -4.12
N MET A 27 -41.68 -50.81 -5.39
CA MET A 27 -42.31 -50.18 -6.54
C MET A 27 -43.71 -50.76 -6.78
N ARG A 28 -44.74 -49.92 -6.69
CA ARG A 28 -45.99 -50.13 -7.44
C ARG A 28 -46.31 -48.98 -8.39
N ARG A 29 -46.62 -49.42 -9.59
CA ARG A 29 -47.12 -48.80 -10.81
C ARG A 29 -48.36 -47.93 -10.53
N GLY A 30 -48.34 -46.67 -10.96
CA GLY A 30 -49.51 -45.79 -10.97
C GLY A 30 -49.09 -44.33 -11.14
N ASP A 31 -49.65 -43.69 -12.16
CA ASP A 31 -49.45 -42.30 -12.56
C ASP A 31 -49.50 -41.30 -11.40
N ILE A 32 -48.73 -40.20 -11.49
CA ILE A 32 -49.16 -38.82 -11.21
C ILE A 32 -48.06 -37.86 -11.65
N VAL A 33 -48.43 -37.05 -12.63
CA VAL A 33 -47.74 -35.82 -13.06
C VAL A 33 -47.53 -34.90 -11.85
N ARG A 34 -46.26 -34.64 -11.49
CA ARG A 34 -45.91 -33.50 -10.63
C ARG A 34 -44.75 -32.75 -11.25
N LYS A 35 -45.10 -31.63 -11.92
CA LYS A 35 -44.15 -30.58 -12.30
C LYS A 35 -43.53 -30.02 -11.02
N ILE A 36 -42.32 -30.44 -10.69
CA ILE A 36 -41.51 -29.83 -9.64
C ILE A 36 -40.83 -28.61 -10.28
N LEU A 37 -41.44 -27.45 -10.10
CA LEU A 37 -40.76 -26.17 -10.29
C LEU A 37 -39.73 -26.04 -9.15
N ILE A 38 -38.47 -26.28 -9.48
CA ILE A 38 -37.33 -25.99 -8.60
C ILE A 38 -37.18 -24.47 -8.57
N PRO A 39 -37.46 -23.76 -7.45
CA PRO A 39 -37.10 -22.36 -7.36
C PRO A 39 -35.58 -22.30 -7.22
N TYR A 40 -34.91 -21.95 -8.32
CA TYR A 40 -33.50 -21.53 -8.27
C TYR A 40 -33.43 -20.26 -7.42
N PHE A 41 -33.11 -20.43 -6.13
CA PHE A 41 -32.75 -19.33 -5.24
C PHE A 41 -31.37 -18.83 -5.65
N ALA A 42 -31.34 -17.92 -6.63
CA ALA A 42 -30.15 -17.18 -6.98
C ALA A 42 -29.86 -16.17 -5.87
N CYS A 43 -29.01 -16.54 -4.91
CA CYS A 43 -28.37 -15.59 -4.01
C CYS A 43 -27.44 -14.69 -4.82
N ALA A 44 -27.97 -13.57 -5.32
CA ALA A 44 -27.15 -12.49 -5.87
C ALA A 44 -26.39 -11.82 -4.71
N GLY A 45 -25.23 -12.37 -4.37
CA GLY A 45 -24.26 -11.66 -3.56
C GLY A 45 -23.82 -10.43 -4.34
N ALA A 46 -24.18 -9.23 -3.87
CA ALA A 46 -23.59 -8.01 -4.39
C ALA A 46 -22.07 -8.13 -4.25
N PRO A 47 -21.28 -7.85 -5.31
CA PRO A 47 -19.83 -7.82 -5.15
C PRO A 47 -19.54 -6.78 -4.07
N ALA A 48 -18.90 -7.21 -2.98
CA ALA A 48 -18.36 -6.29 -2.01
C ALA A 48 -17.35 -5.43 -2.76
N VAL A 49 -17.76 -4.22 -3.13
CA VAL A 49 -16.85 -3.21 -3.67
C VAL A 49 -15.95 -2.82 -2.51
N THR A 50 -14.83 -3.51 -2.39
CA THR A 50 -13.78 -3.17 -1.45
C THR A 50 -13.25 -1.81 -1.85
N THR A 51 -13.67 -0.77 -1.13
CA THR A 51 -13.12 0.57 -1.25
C THR A 51 -11.61 0.45 -1.02
N PRO A 52 -10.77 0.80 -2.01
CA PRO A 52 -9.33 0.70 -1.83
C PRO A 52 -8.94 1.60 -0.66
N LEU A 53 -8.27 1.01 0.34
CA LEU A 53 -7.80 1.74 1.51
C LEU A 53 -7.08 3.03 1.08
N PRO A 54 -7.32 4.16 1.76
CA PRO A 54 -6.71 5.43 1.41
C PRO A 54 -5.19 5.26 1.34
N LEU A 55 -4.63 5.64 0.19
CA LEU A 55 -3.23 5.38 -0.16
C LEU A 55 -2.24 6.39 0.43
N VAL A 56 -2.63 7.13 1.46
CA VAL A 56 -1.74 8.16 1.98
C VAL A 56 -0.63 7.49 2.77
N CYS A 57 0.56 7.48 2.18
CA CYS A 57 1.77 6.94 2.77
C CYS A 57 2.77 8.08 2.98
N ASP A 58 2.97 8.45 4.24
CA ASP A 58 3.93 9.46 4.64
C ASP A 58 5.26 8.81 5.05
N LEU A 59 6.33 9.29 4.45
CA LEU A 59 7.72 9.03 4.80
C LEU A 59 8.27 10.30 5.47
N THR A 60 8.77 10.20 6.69
CA THR A 60 9.30 11.37 7.42
C THR A 60 10.79 11.21 7.59
N SER A 61 11.56 12.26 7.29
CA SER A 61 13.01 12.24 7.53
C SER A 61 13.29 12.16 9.02
N GLU A 62 14.18 11.26 9.42
CA GLU A 62 14.65 11.16 10.81
C GLU A 62 15.61 12.29 11.18
N GLU A 63 16.20 12.95 10.19
CA GLU A 63 17.11 14.08 10.38
C GLU A 63 16.39 15.43 10.46
N SER A 64 15.16 15.52 9.94
CA SER A 64 14.36 16.74 9.95
C SER A 64 12.87 16.45 9.77
N SER A 65 12.07 16.78 10.79
CA SER A 65 10.61 16.61 10.75
C SER A 65 9.90 17.59 9.81
N SER A 66 10.60 18.63 9.34
CA SER A 66 10.07 19.62 8.40
C SER A 66 9.92 19.03 6.98
N VAL A 67 10.69 17.98 6.67
CA VAL A 67 10.78 17.36 5.35
C VAL A 67 10.08 16.00 5.37
N LYS A 68 9.16 15.81 4.41
CA LYS A 68 8.39 14.57 4.25
C LYS A 68 8.21 14.22 2.79
N ILE A 69 8.05 12.94 2.49
CA ILE A 69 7.56 12.47 1.19
C ILE A 69 6.17 11.90 1.42
N ARG A 70 5.20 12.39 0.66
CA ARG A 70 3.80 11.93 0.74
C ARG A 70 3.42 11.24 -0.54
N LEU A 71 3.29 9.92 -0.49
CA LEU A 71 2.85 9.07 -1.59
C LEU A 71 1.33 8.93 -1.53
N THR A 72 0.63 9.15 -2.64
CA THR A 72 -0.84 9.25 -2.69
C THR A 72 -1.48 8.51 -3.86
N GLU A 73 -0.70 8.13 -4.88
CA GLU A 73 -1.19 7.47 -6.09
C GLU A 73 -0.46 6.13 -6.31
N ARG A 74 -1.23 5.06 -6.62
CA ARG A 74 -0.70 3.76 -7.09
C ARG A 74 -0.58 3.80 -8.59
N THR A 75 0.57 3.41 -9.11
CA THR A 75 0.77 3.11 -10.53
C THR A 75 1.04 1.61 -10.73
N THR A 76 1.17 1.17 -11.97
CA THR A 76 1.42 -0.24 -12.34
C THR A 76 2.72 -0.82 -11.74
N GLY A 77 3.62 -0.01 -11.20
CA GLY A 77 4.86 -0.49 -10.58
C GLY A 77 5.48 0.39 -9.51
N SER A 78 4.85 1.51 -9.17
CA SER A 78 5.36 2.46 -8.20
C SER A 78 4.23 3.10 -7.40
N LEU A 79 4.63 3.76 -6.33
CA LEU A 79 3.84 4.80 -5.70
C LEU A 79 4.33 6.14 -6.20
N LYS A 80 3.39 7.05 -6.46
CA LYS A 80 3.65 8.43 -6.87
C LYS A 80 3.13 9.38 -5.79
N GLY A 81 3.83 10.48 -5.63
CA GLY A 81 3.55 11.49 -4.63
C GLY A 81 4.44 12.70 -4.77
N GLU A 82 4.75 13.32 -3.64
CA GLU A 82 5.42 14.61 -3.59
C GLU A 82 6.49 14.62 -2.50
N LEU A 83 7.60 15.30 -2.77
CA LEU A 83 8.56 15.72 -1.74
C LEU A 83 8.12 17.09 -1.21
N LEU A 84 7.98 17.21 0.11
CA LEU A 84 7.54 18.43 0.77
C LEU A 84 8.53 18.89 1.82
N GLN A 85 8.64 20.20 1.98
CA GLN A 85 9.27 20.83 3.15
C GLN A 85 8.33 21.91 3.69
N ASN A 86 8.09 21.91 5.00
CA ASN A 86 7.14 22.84 5.63
C ASN A 86 5.76 22.85 4.94
N ASN A 87 5.32 21.68 4.47
CA ASN A 87 4.08 21.47 3.73
C ASN A 87 4.01 22.19 2.36
N GLN A 88 5.13 22.71 1.85
CA GLN A 88 5.26 23.20 0.49
C GLN A 88 5.80 22.08 -0.41
N VAL A 89 5.20 21.91 -1.58
CA VAL A 89 5.60 20.90 -2.57
C VAL A 89 6.85 21.36 -3.30
N LEU A 90 7.90 20.54 -3.28
CA LEU A 90 9.17 20.81 -3.96
C LEU A 90 9.24 20.14 -5.34
N GLY A 91 8.55 19.03 -5.51
CA GLY A 91 8.46 18.28 -6.76
C GLY A 91 7.80 16.92 -6.59
N VAL A 92 7.66 16.21 -7.70
CA VAL A 92 7.02 14.89 -7.76
C VAL A 92 8.03 13.82 -7.37
N PHE A 93 7.60 12.89 -6.52
CA PHE A 93 8.42 11.77 -6.06
C PHE A 93 7.77 10.45 -6.47
N HIS A 94 8.58 9.49 -6.92
CA HIS A 94 8.14 8.12 -7.17
C HIS A 94 9.00 7.14 -6.39
N SER A 95 8.38 6.05 -5.92
CA SER A 95 9.06 4.94 -5.28
C SER A 95 8.62 3.61 -5.89
N GLY A 96 9.58 2.82 -6.36
CA GLY A 96 9.36 1.49 -6.89
C GLY A 96 9.29 0.42 -5.80
N LYS A 97 8.35 -0.51 -5.94
CA LYS A 97 8.20 -1.67 -5.05
C LYS A 97 9.49 -2.52 -5.05
N PRO A 98 10.00 -2.94 -3.87
CA PRO A 98 11.04 -3.97 -3.80
C PRO A 98 10.52 -5.29 -4.39
N LYS A 99 11.25 -5.84 -5.36
CA LYS A 99 10.93 -7.11 -6.02
C LYS A 99 12.16 -8.00 -6.07
N GLN A 100 11.96 -9.30 -6.10
CA GLN A 100 13.07 -10.24 -6.25
C GLN A 100 13.81 -9.99 -7.58
N GLY A 101 15.14 -9.93 -7.54
CA GLY A 101 16.00 -9.74 -8.71
C GLY A 101 15.94 -8.34 -9.34
N LYS A 102 15.29 -7.36 -8.72
CA LYS A 102 15.30 -5.96 -9.14
C LYS A 102 15.55 -5.03 -7.96
N ASP A 103 16.43 -4.06 -8.16
CA ASP A 103 16.66 -3.04 -7.14
C ASP A 103 15.42 -2.16 -7.00
N PRO A 104 14.91 -1.95 -5.77
CA PRO A 104 13.94 -0.91 -5.53
C PRO A 104 14.57 0.44 -5.84
N TRP A 105 13.76 1.33 -6.41
CA TRP A 105 14.24 2.59 -6.96
C TRP A 105 13.41 3.76 -6.46
N TRP A 106 13.97 4.94 -6.57
CA TRP A 106 13.25 6.20 -6.39
C TRP A 106 13.50 7.10 -7.60
N SER A 107 12.56 8.01 -7.88
CA SER A 107 12.80 9.14 -8.76
C SER A 107 12.21 10.41 -8.19
N PHE A 108 12.85 11.53 -8.50
CA PHE A 108 12.37 12.86 -8.18
C PHE A 108 12.33 13.67 -9.46
N GLN A 109 11.25 14.41 -9.68
CA GLN A 109 11.04 15.24 -10.84
C GLN A 109 10.55 16.62 -10.43
N GLN A 110 11.12 17.64 -11.04
CA GLN A 110 10.65 19.01 -10.94
C GLN A 110 10.77 19.69 -12.31
N GLY A 111 9.64 20.14 -12.86
CA GLY A 111 9.58 20.65 -14.22
C GLY A 111 10.04 19.59 -15.22
N THR A 112 11.03 19.95 -16.05
CA THR A 112 11.62 19.07 -17.07
C THR A 112 12.81 18.25 -16.57
N GLN A 113 13.32 18.52 -15.36
CA GLN A 113 14.45 17.80 -14.79
C GLN A 113 13.96 16.62 -13.95
N SER A 114 14.70 15.51 -14.02
CA SER A 114 14.47 14.35 -13.18
C SER A 114 15.78 13.70 -12.76
N SER A 115 15.75 13.04 -11.61
CA SER A 115 16.83 12.19 -11.12
C SER A 115 16.26 10.90 -10.56
N LYS A 116 17.09 9.86 -10.51
CA LYS A 116 16.71 8.53 -10.03
C LYS A 116 17.85 7.88 -9.27
N GLY A 117 17.52 6.95 -8.40
CA GLY A 117 18.50 6.16 -7.65
C GLY A 117 17.88 4.92 -7.04
N ILE A 118 18.64 4.29 -6.14
CA ILE A 118 18.25 3.06 -5.45
C ILE A 118 17.67 3.40 -4.07
N SER A 119 16.61 2.70 -3.69
CA SER A 119 16.08 2.76 -2.33
C SER A 119 16.63 1.60 -1.52
N ILE A 120 17.02 1.82 -0.27
CA ILE A 120 17.54 0.77 0.60
C ILE A 120 16.59 0.65 1.78
N PHE A 121 15.93 -0.50 1.93
CA PHE A 121 14.90 -0.70 2.94
C PHE A 121 15.45 -1.38 4.18
N PHE A 122 14.91 -1.01 5.33
CA PHE A 122 15.27 -1.60 6.62
C PHE A 122 14.02 -1.98 7.40
N LYS A 123 14.17 -3.02 8.22
CA LYS A 123 13.32 -3.27 9.37
C LYS A 123 14.15 -2.95 10.61
N ASP A 124 13.82 -1.85 11.26
CA ASP A 124 14.59 -1.27 12.36
C ASP A 124 16.05 -1.01 11.91
N THR A 125 16.99 -1.83 12.33
CA THR A 125 18.41 -1.76 11.94
C THR A 125 18.80 -2.83 10.93
N GLU A 126 17.91 -3.78 10.63
CA GLU A 126 18.17 -4.89 9.70
C GLU A 126 17.93 -4.47 8.26
N LEU A 127 18.93 -4.69 7.40
CA LEU A 127 18.87 -4.41 5.98
C LEU A 127 18.00 -5.45 5.25
N TRP A 128 17.04 -4.97 4.45
CA TRP A 128 16.31 -5.82 3.51
C TRP A 128 17.24 -6.36 2.42
N ASN A 129 17.19 -7.66 2.18
CA ASN A 129 17.98 -8.32 1.15
C ASN A 129 17.06 -9.04 0.14
N PRO A 130 17.12 -8.70 -1.17
CA PRO A 130 16.26 -9.29 -2.19
C PRO A 130 16.41 -10.81 -2.37
N TYR A 131 17.50 -11.40 -1.88
CA TYR A 131 17.82 -12.82 -1.98
C TYR A 131 17.58 -13.59 -0.68
N ARG A 132 17.13 -12.92 0.39
CA ARG A 132 16.81 -13.57 1.67
C ARG A 132 15.35 -13.42 2.02
N ARG A 133 14.87 -14.32 2.88
CA ARG A 133 13.46 -14.34 3.34
C ARG A 133 13.19 -13.39 4.51
N SER A 134 14.20 -12.67 5.02
CA SER A 134 14.09 -11.77 6.18
C SER A 134 15.06 -10.57 6.09
N PRO A 135 14.63 -9.36 6.49
CA PRO A 135 13.23 -8.98 6.73
C PRO A 135 12.43 -9.08 5.41
N ARG A 136 11.11 -9.25 5.49
CA ARG A 136 10.27 -9.23 4.27
C ARG A 136 10.09 -7.76 3.83
N PRO A 137 9.99 -7.48 2.52
CA PRO A 137 9.81 -6.10 2.04
C PRO A 137 8.68 -5.35 2.74
N GLN A 138 7.55 -6.02 2.96
CA GLN A 138 6.35 -5.46 3.61
C GLN A 138 6.50 -5.18 5.11
N ASP A 139 7.55 -5.71 5.75
CA ASP A 139 7.84 -5.47 7.16
C ASP A 139 8.83 -4.31 7.34
N SER A 140 9.29 -3.68 6.25
CA SER A 140 10.21 -2.56 6.31
C SER A 140 9.53 -1.33 6.89
N ASN A 141 10.15 -0.70 7.87
CA ASN A 141 9.67 0.52 8.52
C ASN A 141 10.59 1.73 8.29
N ARG A 142 11.72 1.54 7.60
CA ARG A 142 12.68 2.60 7.29
C ARG A 142 13.24 2.45 5.87
N VAL A 143 13.65 3.56 5.27
CA VAL A 143 14.25 3.59 3.92
C VAL A 143 15.34 4.66 3.81
N LEU A 144 16.40 4.37 3.07
CA LEU A 144 17.42 5.33 2.64
C LEU A 144 17.33 5.49 1.12
N PHE A 145 17.20 6.73 0.65
CA PHE A 145 17.21 7.05 -0.78
C PHE A 145 18.64 7.38 -1.23
N ALA A 146 19.38 6.35 -1.61
CA ALA A 146 20.78 6.49 -1.98
C ALA A 146 20.94 7.48 -3.15
N GLY A 147 21.74 8.53 -2.94
CA GLY A 147 22.02 9.56 -3.94
C GLY A 147 21.00 10.71 -4.02
N LEU A 148 19.96 10.73 -3.19
CA LEU A 148 18.95 11.81 -3.23
C LEU A 148 19.55 13.18 -2.88
N ALA A 149 20.33 13.29 -1.81
CA ALA A 149 20.99 14.57 -1.45
C ALA A 149 21.91 15.12 -2.55
N PRO A 150 22.84 14.33 -3.13
CA PRO A 150 23.61 14.75 -4.30
C PRO A 150 22.75 15.16 -5.50
N ALA A 151 21.63 14.45 -5.75
CA ALA A 151 20.72 14.82 -6.82
C ALA A 151 20.13 16.22 -6.59
N LEU A 152 19.62 16.50 -5.39
CA LEU A 152 19.08 17.82 -5.03
C LEU A 152 20.16 18.91 -5.01
N TRP A 153 21.36 18.61 -4.51
CA TRP A 153 22.49 19.56 -4.52
C TRP A 153 22.86 20.03 -5.93
N ASN A 154 22.78 19.12 -6.90
CA ASN A 154 23.11 19.35 -8.31
C ASN A 154 21.93 19.90 -9.13
N TRP A 155 20.81 20.26 -8.50
CA TRP A 155 19.66 20.87 -9.20
C TRP A 155 20.00 22.33 -9.58
N THR A 156 20.44 22.56 -10.82
CA THR A 156 21.08 23.82 -11.25
C THR A 156 20.18 24.81 -11.98
N THR A 157 18.88 24.53 -12.18
CA THR A 157 17.95 25.53 -12.73
C THR A 157 17.99 26.79 -11.88
N ALA A 158 18.27 27.95 -12.51
CA ALA A 158 18.63 29.19 -11.82
C ALA A 158 17.61 29.61 -10.73
N GLN A 159 16.32 29.38 -10.97
CA GLN A 159 15.22 29.69 -10.07
C GLN A 159 15.12 28.77 -8.85
N GLN A 160 15.74 27.59 -8.89
CA GLN A 160 15.56 26.51 -7.91
C GLN A 160 16.84 26.21 -7.12
N ARG A 161 17.95 26.84 -7.48
CA ARG A 161 19.24 26.67 -6.79
C ARG A 161 19.14 27.03 -5.30
N SER A 162 18.39 28.08 -4.95
CA SER A 162 18.17 28.46 -3.54
C SER A 162 17.27 27.47 -2.80
N VAL A 163 16.32 26.83 -3.50
CA VAL A 163 15.38 25.84 -2.94
C VAL A 163 16.09 24.56 -2.55
N PHE A 164 17.03 24.08 -3.37
CA PHE A 164 17.71 22.80 -3.14
C PHE A 164 19.14 22.95 -2.63
N LYS A 165 20.03 23.57 -3.42
CA LYS A 165 21.47 23.57 -3.15
C LYS A 165 21.83 24.33 -1.87
N ASN A 166 21.15 25.43 -1.57
CA ASN A 166 21.45 26.24 -0.38
C ASN A 166 20.65 25.80 0.86
N ASN A 167 19.84 24.75 0.74
CA ASN A 167 18.92 24.32 1.77
C ASN A 167 19.51 23.14 2.55
N SER A 168 20.35 23.45 3.53
CA SER A 168 21.07 22.45 4.33
C SER A 168 20.15 21.45 5.04
N ASP A 169 19.00 21.92 5.53
CA ASP A 169 17.98 21.08 6.18
C ASP A 169 17.41 20.03 5.21
N LEU A 170 17.04 20.47 4.00
CA LEU A 170 16.56 19.56 2.95
C LEU A 170 17.63 18.55 2.52
N LEU A 171 18.88 18.99 2.36
CA LEU A 171 19.98 18.13 1.95
C LEU A 171 20.35 17.11 3.03
N LYS A 172 20.32 17.52 4.30
CA LYS A 172 20.52 16.64 5.44
C LYS A 172 19.41 15.59 5.51
N ALA A 173 18.15 16.01 5.37
CA ALA A 173 17.01 15.09 5.29
C ALA A 173 17.12 14.10 4.12
N ALA A 174 17.46 14.59 2.94
CA ALA A 174 17.62 13.79 1.73
C ALA A 174 18.77 12.77 1.82
N GLY A 175 19.81 13.06 2.60
CA GLY A 175 20.94 12.14 2.82
C GLY A 175 20.71 11.15 3.95
N GLY A 176 19.68 11.37 4.77
CA GLY A 176 19.38 10.57 5.96
C GLY A 176 18.41 9.42 5.72
N ILE A 177 18.09 8.74 6.82
CA ILE A 177 17.10 7.67 6.85
C ILE A 177 15.69 8.27 7.02
N TRP A 178 14.72 7.64 6.38
CA TRP A 178 13.32 8.03 6.41
C TRP A 178 12.50 6.95 7.11
N SER A 179 11.71 7.35 8.10
CA SER A 179 10.73 6.49 8.74
C SER A 179 9.49 6.35 7.84
N ILE A 180 9.06 5.10 7.64
CA ILE A 180 7.87 4.73 6.88
C ILE A 180 6.68 4.67 7.84
N SER A 181 5.66 5.49 7.61
CA SER A 181 4.43 5.44 8.41
C SER A 181 3.79 4.05 8.38
N SER A 182 3.21 3.62 9.50
CA SER A 182 2.44 2.37 9.57
C SER A 182 1.21 2.37 8.65
N GLN A 183 0.77 3.56 8.21
CA GLN A 183 -0.30 3.74 7.22
C GLN A 183 0.16 3.44 5.79
N CYS A 184 1.46 3.29 5.55
CA CYS A 184 2.04 2.87 4.28
C CYS A 184 1.79 1.38 4.01
N VAL A 185 0.54 1.01 3.76
CA VAL A 185 0.15 -0.34 3.30
C VAL A 185 0.63 -0.67 1.86
N GLY A 186 1.40 0.25 1.26
CA GLY A 186 1.80 0.30 -0.15
C GLY A 186 2.79 -0.76 -0.63
N GLY A 187 3.32 -1.63 0.23
CA GLY A 187 3.95 -2.89 -0.23
C GLY A 187 2.96 -3.82 -0.94
N ARG A 188 1.65 -3.65 -0.70
CA ARG A 188 0.55 -4.33 -1.38
C ARG A 188 0.09 -3.54 -2.61
N THR A 189 0.96 -3.40 -3.61
CA THR A 189 0.49 -3.16 -4.98
C THR A 189 -0.18 -4.47 -5.41
N VAL A 190 -1.47 -4.43 -5.77
CA VAL A 190 -2.09 -5.54 -6.52
C VAL A 190 -1.24 -5.73 -7.77
N ASP A 191 -0.63 -6.91 -7.91
CA ASP A 191 -0.07 -7.30 -9.19
C ASP A 191 -1.28 -7.34 -10.15
N GLY A 192 -1.21 -6.56 -11.23
CA GLY A 192 -2.22 -6.57 -12.28
C GLY A 192 -2.21 -7.90 -13.04
#